data_AF-G0WD48-F1
#
_entry.id   AF-G0WD48-F1
#
_cell.length_a   1.000
_cell.length_b   1.000
_cell.length_c   1.000
_cell.angle_alpha   90.00
_cell.angle_beta   90.00
_cell.angle_gamma   90.00
#
_symmetry.space_group_name_H-M   'P 1'
#
loop_
_entity.id
_entity.type
_entity.pdbx_description
1 polymer ?
#
loop_
_entity_poly.entity_id
_entity_poly.type
_entity_poly.pdbx_seq_one_letter_code
_entity_poly.pdbx_strand_id
1 'polypeptide(L)'
;MSTLLSEEDLNDFISPALACTKPTVINKEPVNVNDKGEYEVSKEPTELEKVSITLSDCLACSGCITSSEEIMLSRQSYSVFLNDWKKLNDLPADKEDNETVNNKKKILCVSIAPQCRISLADNYDMSIEEFDLCFMNFIKNYFQGKYVVGTQMGRNLTISRTNDKLIALKKEGKLDERPMLSAICPGFVIYTEKTKPNLVPLLLNVKSPQQITGSLLMDSLAEDEQMYHLTLMPCFDKKLEASRPDGENEVHCVITPKEFVSMLEELEVDFNSYRIQDENLFYEMSPEGWDPRIHWSSNSGSSSGGYAYQYILEMQNLNPGTKILEIPGKNSNVVEYRLIDPNDINRGTIASSAELSGFRNIQNMVRNLDRKSIKNNGAKRKIQVLRKRNTSTQMQKLSLSNNSNAINKPLVADPYKTDYIEVNASPGGCINGGGLINNEQSTVRKRALAQELSDKYSKSFNLVDPIKMGRMLDETSKSGSRPYEYEFHAVEQDQEKDLVTVGNTW
;
A
#
# COMPACT_ATOMS: atom_id res chain seq x y z
N MET A 1 -37.87 1.07 3.97
CA MET A 1 -38.05 2.02 2.86
C MET A 1 -36.67 2.33 2.30
N SER A 2 -36.45 2.00 1.03
CA SER A 2 -35.19 2.19 0.31
C SER A 2 -35.04 3.67 -0.06
N THR A 3 -34.00 4.33 0.46
CA THR A 3 -33.58 5.66 -0.01
C THR A 3 -32.53 5.46 -1.10
N LEU A 4 -32.98 5.51 -2.35
CA LEU A 4 -32.13 5.72 -3.52
C LEU A 4 -31.57 7.15 -3.42
N LEU A 5 -30.25 7.27 -3.25
CA LEU A 5 -29.54 8.55 -3.36
C LEU A 5 -29.44 8.93 -4.85
N SER A 6 -29.75 10.17 -5.18
CA SER A 6 -29.68 10.68 -6.56
C SER A 6 -28.25 11.14 -6.91
N GLU A 7 -27.93 11.22 -8.20
CA GLU A 7 -26.63 11.71 -8.70
C GLU A 7 -26.31 13.15 -8.28
N GLU A 8 -27.31 13.93 -7.86
CA GLU A 8 -27.13 15.31 -7.41
C GLU A 8 -26.62 15.39 -5.96
N ASP A 9 -26.84 14.35 -5.13
CA ASP A 9 -26.27 14.24 -3.78
C ASP A 9 -24.77 13.84 -3.79
N LEU A 10 -24.20 13.50 -4.96
CA LEU A 10 -22.80 13.10 -5.13
C LEU A 10 -21.81 14.26 -5.36
N ASN A 11 -22.30 15.50 -5.50
CA ASN A 11 -21.47 16.66 -5.88
C ASN A 11 -21.28 17.68 -4.75
N ASP A 12 -20.74 17.26 -3.61
CA ASP A 12 -20.28 18.18 -2.55
C ASP A 12 -18.78 18.47 -2.70
N PHE A 13 -18.45 19.42 -3.59
CA PHE A 13 -17.14 20.04 -3.67
C PHE A 13 -17.01 21.05 -2.52
N ILE A 14 -16.36 20.66 -1.42
CA ILE A 14 -16.00 21.62 -0.36
C ILE A 14 -14.99 22.63 -0.94
N SER A 15 -15.37 23.91 -0.92
CA SER A 15 -14.53 25.02 -1.37
C SER A 15 -13.15 25.02 -0.69
N PRO A 16 -12.04 25.38 -1.38
CA PRO A 16 -10.69 25.32 -0.83
C PRO A 16 -10.42 26.52 0.08
N ALA A 17 -10.96 26.50 1.30
CA ALA A 17 -10.56 27.40 2.38
C ALA A 17 -11.01 26.87 3.74
N LEU A 18 -10.24 25.93 4.31
CA LEU A 18 -10.05 25.81 5.76
C LEU A 18 -8.77 25.02 6.00
N ALA A 19 -7.69 25.76 6.24
CA ALA A 19 -6.48 25.22 6.82
C ALA A 19 -6.85 24.45 8.10
N CYS A 20 -6.35 23.23 8.23
CA CYS A 20 -6.56 22.35 9.38
C CYS A 20 -6.08 23.04 10.68
N THR A 21 -6.97 23.76 11.36
CA THR A 21 -6.79 24.17 12.76
C THR A 21 -7.49 23.16 13.64
N LYS A 22 -6.71 22.36 14.38
CA LYS A 22 -7.23 21.50 15.45
C LYS A 22 -7.92 22.38 16.51
N PRO A 23 -9.19 22.15 16.88
CA PRO A 23 -9.70 22.64 18.14
C PRO A 23 -9.04 21.83 19.27
N THR A 24 -8.42 22.53 20.21
CA THR A 24 -7.94 22.00 21.50
C THR A 24 -9.09 21.37 22.28
N VAL A 25 -8.87 20.15 22.79
CA VAL A 25 -9.74 19.48 23.76
C VAL A 25 -9.70 20.24 25.09
N ILE A 26 -10.87 20.58 25.63
CA ILE A 26 -11.02 21.06 27.01
C ILE A 26 -11.70 19.94 27.80
N ASN A 27 -11.02 19.40 28.81
CA ASN A 27 -11.60 18.50 29.83
C ASN A 27 -12.49 19.29 30.81
N LYS A 28 -13.61 18.68 31.24
CA LYS A 28 -14.30 18.79 32.57
C LYS A 28 -15.58 17.92 32.55
N GLU A 29 -15.68 16.81 33.31
CA GLU A 29 -16.07 16.62 34.74
C GLU A 29 -17.61 16.53 34.99
N PRO A 30 -18.08 15.83 36.06
CA PRO A 30 -19.28 14.97 36.07
C PRO A 30 -20.64 15.67 36.30
N VAL A 31 -21.70 14.88 36.12
CA VAL A 31 -23.15 15.19 36.12
C VAL A 31 -23.61 16.09 37.28
N ASN A 32 -24.31 17.18 36.95
CA ASN A 32 -25.03 18.02 37.91
C ASN A 32 -26.52 17.66 37.95
N VAL A 33 -27.02 17.32 39.14
CA VAL A 33 -28.45 17.31 39.49
C VAL A 33 -28.76 18.68 40.10
N ASN A 34 -29.88 19.30 39.73
CA ASN A 34 -30.30 20.57 40.33
C ASN A 34 -31.05 20.35 41.66
N ASP A 35 -31.07 21.36 42.54
CA ASP A 35 -31.70 21.32 43.89
C ASP A 35 -33.23 21.09 43.89
N LYS A 36 -33.84 20.80 42.74
CA LYS A 36 -35.26 20.44 42.59
C LYS A 36 -35.50 18.98 42.19
N GLY A 37 -34.44 18.18 42.04
CA GLY A 37 -34.56 16.75 41.74
C GLY A 37 -34.98 16.42 40.31
N GLU A 38 -34.74 17.32 39.35
CA GLU A 38 -35.03 17.06 37.94
C GLU A 38 -33.77 16.56 37.20
N TYR A 39 -33.91 15.43 36.49
CA TYR A 39 -32.87 14.89 35.62
C TYR A 39 -32.91 15.61 34.26
N GLU A 40 -31.82 16.24 33.86
CA GLU A 40 -31.68 16.70 32.47
C GLU A 40 -31.47 15.49 31.55
N VAL A 41 -32.41 15.29 30.63
CA VAL A 41 -32.41 14.19 29.65
C VAL A 41 -31.24 14.40 28.68
N SER A 42 -30.21 13.57 28.82
CA SER A 42 -29.15 13.42 27.84
C SER A 42 -29.73 12.94 26.51
N LYS A 43 -29.44 13.68 25.43
CA LYS A 43 -29.62 13.15 24.06
C LYS A 43 -28.77 11.89 23.90
N GLU A 44 -29.37 10.83 23.36
CA GLU A 44 -28.64 9.64 22.93
C GLU A 44 -27.50 10.03 21.97
N PRO A 45 -26.34 9.36 22.02
CA PRO A 45 -25.26 9.65 21.07
C PRO A 45 -25.66 9.09 19.69
N THR A 46 -26.13 9.98 18.82
CA THR A 46 -26.40 9.71 17.40
C THR A 46 -25.18 10.02 16.53
N GLU A 47 -23.97 9.74 17.01
CA GLU A 47 -22.75 9.95 16.23
C GLU A 47 -21.88 8.71 16.26
N LEU A 48 -21.64 8.16 15.07
CA LEU A 48 -20.58 7.19 14.80
C LEU A 48 -19.27 7.79 15.34
N GLU A 49 -18.53 7.03 16.15
CA GLU A 49 -17.18 7.43 16.55
C GLU A 49 -16.34 7.70 15.30
N LYS A 50 -16.00 8.97 15.08
CA LYS A 50 -15.09 9.36 14.02
C LYS A 50 -13.74 8.73 14.32
N VAL A 51 -13.35 7.75 13.52
CA VAL A 51 -12.00 7.22 13.46
C VAL A 51 -11.07 8.40 13.17
N SER A 52 -10.40 8.92 14.20
CA SER A 52 -9.51 10.07 14.06
C SER A 52 -8.20 9.64 13.40
N ILE A 53 -8.20 9.55 12.07
CA ILE A 53 -6.98 9.30 11.31
C ILE A 53 -6.13 10.58 11.38
N THR A 54 -4.99 10.54 12.07
CA THR A 54 -4.15 11.73 12.16
C THR A 54 -3.39 11.94 10.85
N LEU A 55 -3.13 13.20 10.48
CA LEU A 55 -2.36 13.60 9.29
C LEU A 55 -0.97 12.93 9.16
N SER A 56 -0.43 12.33 10.22
CA SER A 56 0.81 11.56 10.16
C SER A 56 0.63 10.12 9.66
N ASP A 57 -0.59 9.62 9.59
CA ASP A 57 -0.88 8.19 9.48
C ASP A 57 -1.26 7.78 8.05
N CYS A 58 -1.55 8.76 7.17
CA CYS A 58 -2.01 8.48 5.83
C CYS A 58 -1.93 9.73 4.92
N LEU A 59 -1.58 9.54 3.65
CA LEU A 59 -1.62 10.63 2.66
C LEU A 59 -3.04 11.15 2.42
N ALA A 60 -4.04 10.27 2.56
CA ALA A 60 -5.43 10.58 2.31
C ALA A 60 -5.99 11.61 3.31
N CYS A 61 -5.42 11.72 4.52
CA CYS A 61 -5.79 12.75 5.50
C CYS A 61 -5.38 14.17 5.12
N SER A 62 -4.52 14.36 4.10
CA SER A 62 -4.11 15.69 3.61
C SER A 62 -5.18 16.35 2.74
N GLY A 63 -6.46 16.24 3.13
CA GLY A 63 -7.61 16.80 2.41
C GLY A 63 -7.94 16.09 1.09
N CYS A 64 -7.53 14.83 0.92
CA CYS A 64 -7.78 14.06 -0.31
C CYS A 64 -8.97 13.09 -0.20
N ILE A 65 -9.48 12.85 1.01
CA ILE A 65 -10.65 11.99 1.26
C ILE A 65 -11.94 12.79 1.06
N THR A 66 -12.87 12.27 0.27
CA THR A 66 -14.24 12.81 0.15
C THR A 66 -15.16 12.24 1.23
N SER A 67 -16.30 12.88 1.51
CA SER A 67 -17.31 12.35 2.45
C SER A 67 -17.74 10.91 2.10
N SER A 68 -17.86 10.61 0.80
CA SER A 68 -18.15 9.25 0.32
C SER A 68 -17.06 8.24 0.67
N GLU A 69 -15.78 8.64 0.57
CA GLU A 69 -14.66 7.78 0.95
C GLU A 69 -14.52 7.62 2.46
N GLU A 70 -14.87 8.63 3.25
CA GLU A 70 -14.97 8.50 4.70
C GLU A 70 -16.06 7.47 5.09
N ILE A 71 -17.19 7.45 4.38
CA ILE A 71 -18.22 6.43 4.54
C ILE A 71 -17.70 5.04 4.12
N MET A 72 -16.96 4.93 3.00
CA MET A 72 -16.37 3.64 2.60
C MET A 72 -15.33 3.14 3.62
N LEU A 73 -14.53 4.04 4.19
CA LEU A 73 -13.60 3.72 5.27
C LEU A 73 -14.32 3.21 6.53
N SER A 74 -15.43 3.85 6.92
CA SER A 74 -16.19 3.42 8.11
C SER A 74 -16.90 2.07 7.89
N ARG A 75 -17.23 1.73 6.65
CA ARG A 75 -17.71 0.40 6.23
C ARG A 75 -16.62 -0.68 6.22
N GLN A 76 -15.37 -0.32 6.47
CA GLN A 76 -14.23 -1.22 6.48
C GLN A 76 -13.63 -1.22 7.89
N SER A 77 -14.24 -1.96 8.82
CA SER A 77 -13.79 -2.04 10.22
C SER A 77 -14.00 -3.43 10.80
N TYR A 78 -13.33 -3.70 11.93
CA TYR A 78 -13.50 -4.98 12.61
C TYR A 78 -14.94 -5.16 13.12
N SER A 79 -15.62 -4.09 13.54
CA SER A 79 -17.03 -4.16 13.96
C SER A 79 -17.96 -4.53 12.79
N VAL A 80 -17.68 -4.04 11.58
CA VAL A 80 -18.40 -4.45 10.36
C VAL A 80 -18.14 -5.93 10.08
N PHE A 81 -16.88 -6.37 10.13
CA PHE A 81 -16.54 -7.79 9.99
C PHE A 81 -17.30 -8.68 10.99
N LEU A 82 -17.29 -8.32 12.28
CA LEU A 82 -17.98 -9.09 13.31
C LEU A 82 -19.49 -9.15 13.07
N ASN A 83 -20.11 -8.03 12.66
CA ASN A 83 -21.53 -7.97 12.35
C ASN A 83 -21.90 -8.79 11.11
N ASP A 84 -21.10 -8.69 10.04
CA ASP A 84 -21.29 -9.46 8.82
C ASP A 84 -21.12 -10.95 9.11
N TRP A 85 -20.06 -11.33 9.82
CA TRP A 85 -19.78 -12.73 10.14
C TRP A 85 -20.82 -13.34 11.07
N LYS A 86 -21.29 -12.61 12.09
CA LYS A 86 -22.43 -13.04 12.93
C LYS A 86 -23.68 -13.28 12.10
N LYS A 87 -24.08 -12.31 11.27
CA LYS A 87 -25.24 -12.46 10.38
C LYS A 87 -25.09 -13.68 9.47
N LEU A 88 -23.89 -13.92 8.94
CA LEU A 88 -23.64 -15.06 8.05
C LEU A 88 -23.71 -16.41 8.78
N ASN A 89 -23.30 -16.48 10.05
CA ASN A 89 -23.36 -17.70 10.87
C ASN A 89 -24.74 -17.96 11.48
N ASP A 90 -25.53 -16.91 11.73
CA ASP A 90 -26.87 -17.02 12.32
C ASP A 90 -27.97 -17.27 11.27
N LEU A 91 -27.64 -17.23 9.97
CA LEU A 91 -28.57 -17.62 8.90
C LEU A 91 -28.88 -19.13 9.03
N PRO A 92 -30.16 -19.52 9.20
CA PRO A 92 -30.52 -20.93 9.20
C PRO A 92 -30.13 -21.55 7.85
N ALA A 93 -29.41 -22.67 7.88
CA ALA A 93 -29.03 -23.42 6.68
C ALA A 93 -30.23 -23.83 5.79
N ASP A 94 -31.46 -23.76 6.34
CA ASP A 94 -32.69 -24.31 5.76
C ASP A 94 -33.87 -23.31 5.70
N LYS A 95 -33.66 -22.04 5.33
CA LYS A 95 -34.80 -21.14 5.03
C LYS A 95 -34.94 -20.88 3.54
N GLU A 96 -35.96 -21.53 2.96
CA GLU A 96 -36.60 -21.19 1.69
C GLU A 96 -37.18 -19.75 1.75
N ASP A 97 -36.35 -18.73 1.63
CA ASP A 97 -36.83 -17.38 1.30
C ASP A 97 -36.68 -17.16 -0.20
N ASN A 98 -37.83 -17.18 -0.87
CA ASN A 98 -38.04 -17.12 -2.32
C ASN A 98 -37.77 -15.73 -2.93
N GLU A 99 -36.65 -15.09 -2.61
CA GLU A 99 -36.19 -13.92 -3.38
C GLU A 99 -34.65 -13.82 -3.31
N THR A 100 -34.00 -14.22 -4.41
CA THR A 100 -32.55 -14.22 -4.75
C THR A 100 -31.65 -15.36 -4.24
N VAL A 101 -31.81 -16.54 -4.87
CA VAL A 101 -30.77 -17.36 -5.56
C VAL A 101 -29.30 -17.18 -5.08
N ASN A 102 -28.89 -17.86 -4.01
CA ASN A 102 -27.55 -18.47 -3.91
C ASN A 102 -27.44 -19.35 -2.65
N ASN A 103 -27.74 -20.64 -2.78
CA ASN A 103 -27.53 -21.67 -1.74
C ASN A 103 -26.04 -22.00 -1.50
N LYS A 104 -25.15 -21.01 -1.62
CA LYS A 104 -23.70 -21.24 -1.49
C LYS A 104 -23.26 -21.18 -0.03
N LYS A 105 -22.46 -22.16 0.39
CA LYS A 105 -21.82 -22.21 1.70
C LYS A 105 -20.84 -21.04 1.82
N LYS A 106 -21.02 -20.22 2.85
CA LYS A 106 -20.16 -19.06 3.10
C LYS A 106 -18.88 -19.51 3.79
N ILE A 107 -17.74 -19.01 3.33
CA ILE A 107 -16.42 -19.42 3.80
C ILE A 107 -15.57 -18.20 4.14
N LEU A 108 -15.05 -18.12 5.36
CA LEU A 108 -14.08 -17.10 5.74
C LEU A 108 -12.69 -17.49 5.24
N CYS A 109 -12.12 -16.61 4.43
CA CYS A 109 -10.71 -16.64 4.04
C CYS A 109 -10.03 -15.39 4.60
N VAL A 110 -8.83 -15.56 5.15
CA VAL A 110 -8.06 -14.46 5.72
C VAL A 110 -6.72 -14.34 5.02
N SER A 111 -6.33 -13.14 4.63
CA SER A 111 -4.96 -12.86 4.19
C SER A 111 -4.26 -11.85 5.09
N ILE A 112 -2.94 -11.97 5.23
CA ILE A 112 -2.15 -11.07 6.07
C ILE A 112 -0.86 -10.61 5.38
N ALA A 113 -0.57 -9.31 5.47
CA ALA A 113 0.65 -8.74 4.93
C ALA A 113 1.87 -9.03 5.83
N PRO A 114 3.08 -9.25 5.26
CA PRO A 114 4.31 -9.50 6.03
C PRO A 114 4.62 -8.43 7.10
N GLN A 115 4.28 -7.17 6.82
CA GLN A 115 4.48 -6.05 7.74
C GLN A 115 3.55 -6.15 8.96
N CYS A 116 2.33 -6.64 8.77
CA CYS A 116 1.38 -6.88 9.86
C CYS A 116 1.86 -8.02 10.76
N ARG A 117 2.37 -9.11 10.16
CA ARG A 117 2.95 -10.25 10.91
C ARG A 117 4.08 -9.79 11.82
N ILE A 118 5.02 -9.01 11.29
CA ILE A 118 6.12 -8.45 12.10
C ILE A 118 5.60 -7.57 13.23
N SER A 119 4.70 -6.63 12.93
CA SER A 119 4.17 -5.69 13.93
C SER A 119 3.38 -6.39 15.03
N LEU A 120 2.60 -7.43 14.70
CA LEU A 120 1.81 -8.17 15.67
C LEU A 120 2.66 -9.16 16.46
N ALA A 121 3.59 -9.86 15.83
CA ALA A 121 4.54 -10.74 16.52
C ALA A 121 5.36 -9.94 17.55
N ASP A 122 5.78 -8.72 17.20
CA ASP A 122 6.45 -7.81 18.12
C ASP A 122 5.56 -7.40 19.31
N ASN A 123 4.29 -7.05 19.04
CA ASN A 123 3.33 -6.66 20.08
C ASN A 123 2.99 -7.79 21.07
N TYR A 124 3.01 -9.05 20.64
CA TYR A 124 2.69 -10.21 21.48
C TYR A 124 3.92 -10.95 22.03
N ASP A 125 5.12 -10.37 21.86
CA ASP A 125 6.39 -10.99 22.26
C ASP A 125 6.54 -12.42 21.73
N MET A 126 6.27 -12.60 20.43
CA MET A 126 6.36 -13.88 19.72
C MET A 126 7.41 -13.80 18.60
N SER A 127 7.99 -14.93 18.24
CA SER A 127 8.58 -15.07 16.90
C SER A 127 7.47 -14.98 15.83
N ILE A 128 7.86 -14.74 14.58
CA ILE A 128 6.88 -14.64 13.47
C ILE A 128 6.17 -15.97 13.25
N GLU A 129 6.89 -17.10 13.32
CA GLU A 129 6.32 -18.43 13.15
C GLU A 129 5.33 -18.77 14.28
N GLU A 130 5.68 -18.47 15.53
CA GLU A 130 4.77 -18.63 16.68
C GLU A 130 3.52 -17.75 16.54
N PHE A 131 3.69 -16.50 16.09
CA PHE A 131 2.57 -15.60 15.84
C PHE A 131 1.66 -16.13 14.72
N ASP A 132 2.23 -16.57 13.60
CA ASP A 132 1.45 -17.09 12.46
C ASP A 132 0.66 -18.34 12.87
N LEU A 133 1.25 -19.27 13.62
CA LEU A 133 0.55 -20.44 14.16
C LEU A 133 -0.57 -20.06 15.12
N CYS A 134 -0.30 -19.15 16.06
CA CYS A 134 -1.29 -18.65 17.01
C CYS A 134 -2.45 -17.96 16.29
N PHE A 135 -2.14 -17.14 15.28
CA PHE A 135 -3.11 -16.43 14.46
C PHE A 135 -4.00 -17.40 13.65
N MET A 136 -3.40 -18.37 12.96
CA MET A 136 -4.15 -19.40 12.23
C MET A 136 -5.05 -20.21 13.18
N ASN A 137 -4.55 -20.58 14.35
CA ASN A 137 -5.30 -21.36 15.34
C ASN A 137 -6.48 -20.56 15.91
N PHE A 138 -6.29 -19.26 16.15
CA PHE A 138 -7.36 -18.34 16.52
C PHE A 138 -8.44 -18.23 15.43
N ILE A 139 -8.06 -17.96 14.18
CA ILE A 139 -9.02 -17.86 13.07
C ILE A 139 -9.77 -19.18 12.84
N LYS A 140 -9.09 -20.32 12.92
CA LYS A 140 -9.68 -21.65 12.77
C LYS A 140 -10.72 -21.95 13.86
N ASN A 141 -10.37 -21.76 15.12
CA ASN A 141 -11.24 -22.20 16.22
C ASN A 141 -12.29 -21.17 16.63
N TYR A 142 -11.95 -19.87 16.60
CA TYR A 142 -12.86 -18.82 17.01
C TYR A 142 -13.82 -18.43 15.89
N PHE A 143 -13.30 -18.25 14.67
CA PHE A 143 -14.09 -17.81 13.53
C PHE A 143 -14.47 -18.92 12.55
N GLN A 144 -13.99 -20.15 12.74
CA GLN A 144 -14.23 -21.26 11.80
C GLN A 144 -13.76 -20.93 10.37
N GLY A 145 -12.66 -20.17 10.26
CA GLY A 145 -12.06 -19.82 8.98
C GLY A 145 -11.51 -21.05 8.26
N LYS A 146 -11.68 -21.09 6.93
CA LYS A 146 -11.18 -22.19 6.09
C LYS A 146 -9.73 -21.98 5.69
N TYR A 147 -9.39 -20.78 5.22
CA TYR A 147 -8.04 -20.47 4.75
C TYR A 147 -7.45 -19.26 5.45
N VAL A 148 -6.17 -19.33 5.78
CA VAL A 148 -5.36 -18.23 6.31
C VAL A 148 -4.03 -18.20 5.57
N VAL A 149 -3.76 -17.12 4.83
CA VAL A 149 -2.62 -17.06 3.92
C VAL A 149 -1.82 -15.77 4.04
N GLY A 150 -0.50 -15.86 3.86
CA GLY A 150 0.30 -14.69 3.52
C GLY A 150 -0.01 -14.16 2.10
N THR A 151 0.27 -12.88 1.87
CA THR A 151 0.01 -12.18 0.59
C THR A 151 1.10 -12.39 -0.49
N GLN A 152 2.07 -13.28 -0.26
CA GLN A 152 3.23 -13.40 -1.14
C GLN A 152 2.89 -14.02 -2.51
N MET A 153 1.86 -14.86 -2.61
CA MET A 153 1.42 -15.41 -3.90
C MET A 153 0.90 -14.30 -4.81
N GLY A 154 0.02 -13.44 -4.27
CA GLY A 154 -0.43 -12.25 -4.99
C GLY A 154 0.74 -11.33 -5.35
N ARG A 155 1.72 -11.18 -4.45
CA ARG A 155 2.93 -10.38 -4.71
C ARG A 155 3.79 -10.95 -5.84
N ASN A 156 3.99 -12.27 -5.90
CA ASN A 156 4.74 -12.92 -6.97
C ASN A 156 4.11 -12.60 -8.33
N LEU A 157 2.79 -12.68 -8.42
CA LEU A 157 2.07 -12.37 -9.65
C LEU A 157 2.10 -10.87 -9.98
N THR A 158 1.94 -9.99 -8.99
CA THR A 158 2.10 -8.54 -9.20
C THR A 158 3.50 -8.21 -9.73
N ILE A 159 4.57 -8.77 -9.14
CA ILE A 159 5.96 -8.50 -9.55
C ILE A 159 6.23 -9.02 -10.95
N SER A 160 5.89 -10.28 -11.25
CA SER A 160 6.12 -10.87 -12.57
C SER A 160 5.42 -10.07 -13.67
N ARG A 161 4.12 -9.75 -13.52
CA ARG A 161 3.37 -8.93 -14.48
C ARG A 161 3.90 -7.50 -14.59
N THR A 162 4.33 -6.90 -13.48
CA THR A 162 4.98 -5.58 -13.48
C THR A 162 6.26 -5.61 -14.32
N ASN A 163 7.11 -6.62 -14.12
CA ASN A 163 8.35 -6.79 -14.86
C ASN A 163 8.08 -7.03 -16.36
N ASP A 164 7.15 -7.90 -16.70
CA ASP A 164 6.80 -8.20 -18.10
C ASP A 164 6.31 -6.95 -18.83
N LYS A 165 5.46 -6.13 -18.18
CA LYS A 165 5.01 -4.82 -18.73
C LYS A 165 6.17 -3.84 -18.89
N LEU A 166 7.03 -3.69 -17.87
CA LEU A 166 8.18 -2.80 -17.95
C LEU A 166 9.16 -3.23 -19.06
N ILE A 167 9.42 -4.53 -19.21
CA ILE A 167 10.30 -5.05 -20.26
C ILE A 167 9.71 -4.78 -21.64
N ALA A 168 8.39 -4.95 -21.83
CA ALA A 168 7.72 -4.61 -23.08
C ALA A 168 7.87 -3.11 -23.40
N LEU A 169 7.54 -2.23 -22.44
CA LEU A 169 7.67 -0.78 -22.59
C LEU A 169 9.12 -0.33 -22.85
N LYS A 170 10.10 -1.00 -22.23
CA LYS A 170 11.54 -0.76 -22.46
C LYS A 170 11.93 -1.09 -23.90
N LYS A 171 11.48 -2.24 -24.43
CA LYS A 171 11.73 -2.65 -25.83
C LYS A 171 11.08 -1.70 -26.84
N GLU A 172 9.93 -1.14 -26.49
CA GLU A 172 9.22 -0.13 -27.29
C GLU A 172 9.85 1.28 -27.22
N GLY A 173 10.87 1.49 -26.37
CA GLY A 173 11.51 2.79 -26.16
C GLY A 173 10.67 3.79 -25.34
N LYS A 174 9.51 3.39 -24.82
CA LYS A 174 8.60 4.28 -24.07
C LYS A 174 9.20 4.75 -22.74
N LEU A 175 10.06 3.94 -22.12
CA LEU A 175 10.70 4.27 -20.84
C LEU A 175 11.83 5.29 -20.98
N ASP A 176 12.34 5.52 -22.19
CA ASP A 176 13.35 6.56 -22.45
C ASP A 176 12.76 7.97 -22.36
N GLU A 177 11.44 8.11 -22.58
CA GLU A 177 10.74 9.38 -22.49
C GLU A 177 10.44 9.76 -21.02
N ARG A 178 9.94 8.79 -20.25
CA ARG A 178 9.37 9.02 -18.92
C ARG A 178 9.28 7.72 -18.11
N PRO A 179 9.47 7.80 -16.78
CA PRO A 179 9.32 6.64 -15.90
C PRO A 179 7.86 6.19 -15.84
N MET A 180 7.68 4.88 -15.66
CA MET A 180 6.44 4.35 -15.12
C MET A 180 6.43 4.39 -13.59
N LEU A 181 5.26 4.51 -12.99
CA LEU A 181 5.05 4.66 -11.55
C LEU A 181 4.28 3.44 -11.03
N SER A 182 4.67 2.94 -9.85
CA SER A 182 3.94 1.86 -9.18
C SER A 182 2.54 2.31 -8.74
N ALA A 183 1.54 1.42 -8.82
CA ALA A 183 0.20 1.63 -8.28
C ALA A 183 -0.11 0.78 -7.03
N ILE A 184 0.92 0.30 -6.32
CA ILE A 184 0.76 -0.59 -5.16
C ILE A 184 0.32 0.16 -3.90
N CYS A 185 0.72 1.42 -3.78
CA CYS A 185 0.40 2.30 -2.66
C CYS A 185 -0.89 3.08 -2.95
N PRO A 186 -2.04 2.76 -2.31
CA PRO A 186 -3.31 3.35 -2.71
C PRO A 186 -3.38 4.83 -2.35
N GLY A 187 -2.77 5.27 -1.25
CA GLY A 187 -2.66 6.69 -0.92
C GLY A 187 -1.95 7.51 -2.01
N PHE A 188 -1.01 6.91 -2.74
CA PHE A 188 -0.38 7.56 -3.90
C PHE A 188 -1.26 7.53 -5.15
N VAL A 189 -2.00 6.44 -5.39
CA VAL A 189 -2.96 6.32 -6.49
C VAL A 189 -4.07 7.37 -6.33
N ILE A 190 -4.70 7.46 -5.17
CA ILE A 190 -5.75 8.45 -4.85
C ILE A 190 -5.21 9.88 -5.02
N TYR A 191 -4.01 10.16 -4.49
CA TYR A 191 -3.35 11.45 -4.67
C TYR A 191 -3.17 11.78 -6.16
N THR A 192 -2.78 10.80 -6.97
CA THR A 192 -2.57 10.96 -8.41
C THR A 192 -3.89 11.20 -9.16
N GLU A 193 -4.89 10.35 -8.95
CA GLU A 193 -6.21 10.44 -9.60
C GLU A 193 -6.89 11.79 -9.34
N LYS A 194 -6.80 12.30 -8.10
CA LYS A 194 -7.51 13.53 -7.70
C LYS A 194 -6.72 14.81 -7.87
N THR A 195 -5.45 14.80 -7.48
CA THR A 195 -4.67 16.04 -7.35
C THR A 195 -3.64 16.22 -8.46
N LYS A 196 -3.24 15.12 -9.13
CA LYS A 196 -2.23 15.09 -10.20
C LYS A 196 -2.68 14.22 -11.38
N PRO A 197 -3.81 14.54 -12.02
CA PRO A 197 -4.38 13.72 -13.10
C PRO A 197 -3.40 13.48 -14.25
N ASN A 198 -2.45 14.38 -14.46
CA ASN A 198 -1.40 14.25 -15.46
C ASN A 198 -0.38 13.12 -15.20
N LEU A 199 -0.33 12.58 -13.98
CA LEU A 199 0.50 11.42 -13.64
C LEU A 199 -0.25 10.09 -13.79
N VAL A 200 -1.58 10.10 -13.92
CA VAL A 200 -2.40 8.89 -14.10
C VAL A 200 -1.90 8.03 -15.28
N PRO A 201 -1.57 8.59 -16.46
CA PRO A 201 -1.04 7.79 -17.58
C PRO A 201 0.32 7.14 -17.31
N LEU A 202 1.02 7.53 -16.24
CA LEU A 202 2.30 6.93 -15.85
C LEU A 202 2.13 5.79 -14.86
N LEU A 203 0.94 5.57 -14.29
CA LEU A 203 0.69 4.47 -13.37
C LEU A 203 0.68 3.13 -14.12
N LEU A 204 1.45 2.15 -13.63
CA LEU A 204 1.29 0.77 -14.07
C LEU A 204 0.01 0.20 -13.48
N ASN A 205 -0.87 -0.26 -14.34
CA ASN A 205 -2.17 -0.78 -14.00
C ASN A 205 -2.15 -2.26 -13.55
N VAL A 206 -1.14 -2.69 -12.79
CA VAL A 206 -1.10 -4.05 -12.22
C VAL A 206 -1.72 -4.04 -10.83
N LYS A 207 -2.64 -4.97 -10.56
CA LYS A 207 -3.29 -5.08 -9.24
C LYS A 207 -2.29 -5.35 -8.12
N SER A 208 -2.58 -4.80 -6.94
CA SER A 208 -1.74 -4.96 -5.76
C SER A 208 -1.82 -6.39 -5.19
N PRO A 209 -0.86 -6.81 -4.36
CA PRO A 209 -0.88 -8.14 -3.74
C PRO A 209 -2.14 -8.43 -2.94
N GLN A 210 -2.77 -7.41 -2.35
CA GLN A 210 -4.04 -7.56 -1.63
C GLN A 210 -5.13 -8.09 -2.56
N GLN A 211 -5.35 -7.38 -3.68
CA GLN A 211 -6.43 -7.70 -4.60
C GLN A 211 -6.16 -9.02 -5.32
N ILE A 212 -4.94 -9.22 -5.82
CA ILE A 212 -4.58 -10.48 -6.48
C ILE A 212 -4.71 -11.68 -5.53
N THR A 213 -4.29 -11.55 -4.26
CA THR A 213 -4.48 -12.64 -3.28
C THR A 213 -5.95 -12.97 -3.09
N GLY A 214 -6.83 -11.96 -3.04
CA GLY A 214 -8.27 -12.15 -3.01
C GLY A 214 -8.82 -12.89 -4.23
N SER A 215 -8.39 -12.51 -5.43
CA SER A 215 -8.79 -13.21 -6.66
C SER A 215 -8.32 -14.68 -6.65
N LEU A 216 -7.07 -14.94 -6.26
CA LEU A 216 -6.50 -16.30 -6.21
C LEU A 216 -7.18 -17.19 -5.15
N LEU A 217 -7.54 -16.62 -3.99
CA LEU A 217 -8.32 -17.34 -2.98
C LEU A 217 -9.69 -17.74 -3.51
N MET A 218 -10.34 -16.85 -4.26
CA MET A 218 -11.63 -17.16 -4.88
C MET A 218 -11.54 -18.30 -5.89
N ASP A 219 -10.47 -18.34 -6.70
CA ASP A 219 -10.21 -19.42 -7.67
C ASP A 219 -9.95 -20.78 -6.98
N SER A 220 -9.64 -20.75 -5.68
CA SER A 220 -9.34 -21.93 -4.85
C SER A 220 -10.55 -22.47 -4.07
N LEU A 221 -11.73 -21.86 -4.24
CA LEU A 221 -12.97 -22.31 -3.60
C LEU A 221 -13.75 -23.28 -4.49
N ALA A 222 -14.58 -24.12 -3.87
CA ALA A 222 -15.51 -24.97 -4.59
C ALA A 222 -16.67 -24.13 -5.19
N GLU A 223 -17.34 -24.65 -6.22
CA GLU A 223 -18.40 -23.91 -6.92
C GLU A 223 -19.59 -23.53 -6.03
N ASP A 224 -19.88 -24.36 -5.03
CA ASP A 224 -20.91 -24.18 -4.01
C ASP A 224 -20.46 -23.31 -2.83
N GLU A 225 -19.21 -22.81 -2.85
CA GLU A 225 -18.70 -21.93 -1.81
C GLU A 225 -18.74 -20.47 -2.24
N GLN A 226 -18.97 -19.60 -1.26
CA GLN A 226 -18.86 -18.15 -1.43
C GLN A 226 -17.94 -17.56 -0.37
N MET A 227 -16.92 -16.87 -0.84
CA MET A 227 -15.90 -16.26 0.01
C MET A 227 -16.46 -15.06 0.78
N TYR A 228 -16.06 -14.95 2.05
CA TYR A 228 -15.88 -13.68 2.74
C TYR A 228 -14.39 -13.52 2.98
N HIS A 229 -13.76 -12.51 2.38
CA HIS A 229 -12.33 -12.29 2.47
C HIS A 229 -12.02 -11.12 3.40
N LEU A 230 -11.44 -11.45 4.56
CA LEU A 230 -10.87 -10.51 5.50
C LEU A 230 -9.37 -10.37 5.22
N THR A 231 -8.85 -9.15 5.21
CA THR A 231 -7.41 -8.94 5.04
C THR A 231 -6.82 -8.02 6.10
N LEU A 232 -5.64 -8.39 6.61
CA LEU A 232 -4.86 -7.63 7.57
C LEU A 232 -3.76 -6.87 6.84
N MET A 233 -3.84 -5.54 6.89
CA MET A 233 -3.01 -4.65 6.08
C MET A 233 -2.36 -3.52 6.89
N PRO A 234 -1.15 -3.05 6.49
CA PRO A 234 -0.39 -2.10 7.30
C PRO A 234 -0.87 -0.64 7.15
N CYS A 235 -1.88 -0.37 6.33
CA CYS A 235 -2.33 0.98 6.00
C CYS A 235 -3.86 1.06 5.90
N PHE A 236 -4.42 2.18 6.34
CA PHE A 236 -5.86 2.48 6.18
C PHE A 236 -6.25 2.67 4.70
N ASP A 237 -5.33 3.17 3.86
CA ASP A 237 -5.58 3.33 2.41
C ASP A 237 -5.95 2.02 1.70
N LYS A 238 -5.56 0.88 2.26
CA LYS A 238 -5.93 -0.44 1.72
C LYS A 238 -7.43 -0.73 1.81
N LYS A 239 -8.14 -0.08 2.75
CA LYS A 239 -9.61 -0.11 2.85
C LYS A 239 -10.26 0.55 1.63
N LEU A 240 -9.72 1.71 1.21
CA LEU A 240 -10.18 2.41 0.01
C LEU A 240 -9.90 1.59 -1.25
N GLU A 241 -8.74 0.94 -1.32
CA GLU A 241 -8.43 0.02 -2.43
C GLU A 241 -9.44 -1.14 -2.53
N ALA A 242 -9.85 -1.72 -1.39
CA ALA A 242 -10.83 -2.81 -1.37
C ALA A 242 -12.22 -2.38 -1.85
N SER A 243 -12.54 -1.08 -1.76
CA SER A 243 -13.82 -0.52 -2.22
C SER A 243 -13.82 -0.10 -3.68
N ARG A 244 -12.73 -0.34 -4.43
CA ARG A 244 -12.67 0.02 -5.86
C ARG A 244 -13.56 -0.91 -6.70
N PRO A 245 -14.31 -0.37 -7.69
CA PRO A 245 -15.15 -1.19 -8.56
C PRO A 245 -14.38 -2.24 -9.36
N ASP A 246 -13.17 -1.90 -9.80
CA ASP A 246 -12.29 -2.81 -10.55
C ASP A 246 -11.72 -3.95 -9.69
N GLY A 247 -11.97 -3.97 -8.38
CA GLY A 247 -11.63 -5.04 -7.44
C GLY A 247 -12.83 -5.64 -6.70
N GLU A 248 -14.05 -5.47 -7.24
CA GLU A 248 -15.27 -5.92 -6.57
C GLU A 248 -15.24 -7.43 -6.28
N ASN A 249 -15.67 -7.81 -5.07
CA ASN A 249 -15.68 -9.18 -4.53
C ASN A 249 -14.29 -9.79 -4.24
N GLU A 250 -13.18 -9.13 -4.56
CA GLU A 250 -11.84 -9.65 -4.26
C GLU A 250 -11.50 -9.54 -2.77
N VAL A 251 -11.89 -8.44 -2.12
CA VAL A 251 -11.67 -8.18 -0.69
C VAL A 251 -12.95 -7.61 -0.08
N HIS A 252 -13.45 -8.24 0.99
CA HIS A 252 -14.71 -7.84 1.62
C HIS A 252 -14.48 -6.89 2.79
N CYS A 253 -13.48 -7.18 3.62
CA CYS A 253 -13.13 -6.36 4.78
C CYS A 253 -11.62 -6.24 4.91
N VAL A 254 -11.14 -5.02 5.18
CA VAL A 254 -9.74 -4.73 5.51
C VAL A 254 -9.68 -4.21 6.94
N ILE A 255 -8.84 -4.84 7.77
CA ILE A 255 -8.51 -4.35 9.12
C ILE A 255 -7.01 -4.16 9.26
N THR A 256 -6.62 -3.30 10.19
CA THR A 256 -5.22 -3.04 10.52
C THR A 256 -4.77 -3.82 11.77
N PRO A 257 -3.45 -3.99 12.01
CA PRO A 257 -2.96 -4.55 13.27
C PRO A 257 -3.52 -3.88 14.54
N LYS A 258 -3.69 -2.56 14.54
CA LYS A 258 -4.34 -1.84 15.64
C LYS A 258 -5.78 -2.31 15.85
N GLU A 259 -6.55 -2.40 14.76
CA GLU A 259 -7.93 -2.87 14.81
C GLU A 259 -8.04 -4.34 15.21
N PHE A 260 -7.07 -5.18 14.83
CA PHE A 260 -7.03 -6.57 15.28
C PHE A 260 -6.85 -6.67 16.81
N VAL A 261 -5.98 -5.85 17.41
CA VAL A 261 -5.82 -5.80 18.87
C VAL A 261 -7.10 -5.29 19.53
N SER A 262 -7.68 -4.19 19.05
CA SER A 262 -8.96 -3.66 19.57
C SER A 262 -10.11 -4.66 19.43
N MET A 263 -10.15 -5.42 18.34
CA MET A 263 -11.14 -6.49 18.15
C MET A 263 -11.02 -7.57 19.21
N LEU A 264 -9.79 -8.01 19.56
CA LEU A 264 -9.58 -9.01 20.60
C LEU A 264 -9.97 -8.50 21.99
N GLU A 265 -9.69 -7.23 22.28
CA GLU A 265 -10.11 -6.55 23.51
C GLU A 265 -11.64 -6.49 23.63
N GLU A 266 -12.35 -6.09 22.57
CA GLU A 266 -13.82 -6.03 22.54
C GLU A 266 -14.47 -7.42 22.67
N LEU A 267 -13.85 -8.45 22.10
CA LEU A 267 -14.32 -9.83 22.20
C LEU A 267 -13.98 -10.49 23.54
N GLU A 268 -13.22 -9.81 24.41
CA GLU A 268 -12.68 -10.36 25.67
C GLU A 268 -11.92 -11.68 25.46
N VAL A 269 -11.17 -11.79 24.35
CA VAL A 269 -10.42 -13.01 23.98
C VAL A 269 -8.95 -12.87 24.33
N ASP A 270 -8.44 -13.78 25.16
CA ASP A 270 -6.99 -13.93 25.35
C ASP A 270 -6.35 -14.60 24.14
N PHE A 271 -5.69 -13.82 23.28
CA PHE A 271 -5.00 -14.33 22.10
C PHE A 271 -3.91 -15.35 22.44
N ASN A 272 -3.23 -15.22 23.59
CA ASN A 272 -2.17 -16.14 23.98
C ASN A 272 -2.67 -17.55 24.27
N SER A 273 -3.96 -17.72 24.57
CA SER A 273 -4.58 -19.04 24.76
C SER A 273 -4.61 -19.89 23.49
N TYR A 274 -4.40 -19.29 22.31
CA TYR A 274 -4.36 -19.98 21.02
C TYR A 274 -2.95 -20.37 20.58
N ARG A 275 -1.91 -20.13 21.40
CA ARG A 275 -0.53 -20.55 21.08
C ARG A 275 -0.44 -22.07 20.93
N ILE A 276 0.11 -22.53 19.81
CA ILE A 276 0.36 -23.95 19.51
C ILE A 276 1.73 -24.12 18.84
N GLN A 277 2.16 -25.37 18.68
CA GLN A 277 3.42 -25.74 18.01
C GLN A 277 3.22 -26.67 16.81
N ASP A 278 1.98 -26.97 16.42
CA ASP A 278 1.70 -27.89 15.31
C ASP A 278 1.83 -27.19 13.96
N GLU A 279 2.98 -27.38 13.31
CA GLU A 279 3.27 -26.83 11.98
C GLU A 279 2.38 -27.37 10.87
N ASN A 280 1.68 -28.50 11.07
CA ASN A 280 0.74 -29.01 10.06
C ASN A 280 -0.38 -28.01 9.77
N LEU A 281 -0.68 -27.13 10.73
CA LEU A 281 -1.69 -26.09 10.57
C LEU A 281 -1.39 -25.16 9.38
N PHE A 282 -0.11 -24.93 9.05
CA PHE A 282 0.26 -24.18 7.85
C PHE A 282 -0.30 -24.82 6.58
N TYR A 283 -0.28 -26.15 6.48
CA TYR A 283 -0.81 -26.87 5.34
C TYR A 283 -2.34 -26.98 5.39
N GLU A 284 -2.91 -27.23 6.57
CA GLU A 284 -4.37 -27.35 6.74
C GLU A 284 -5.13 -26.06 6.40
N MET A 285 -4.55 -24.91 6.75
CA MET A 285 -5.16 -23.59 6.52
C MET A 285 -4.81 -22.99 5.16
N SER A 286 -4.11 -23.74 4.30
CA SER A 286 -3.74 -23.29 2.96
C SER A 286 -4.68 -23.86 1.90
N PRO A 287 -4.98 -23.12 0.83
CA PRO A 287 -5.71 -23.68 -0.29
C PRO A 287 -4.97 -24.86 -0.94
N GLU A 288 -5.72 -25.78 -1.56
CA GLU A 288 -5.11 -26.92 -2.25
C GLU A 288 -4.12 -26.45 -3.33
N GLY A 289 -2.92 -27.02 -3.33
CA GLY A 289 -1.83 -26.65 -4.24
C GLY A 289 -1.01 -25.43 -3.81
N TRP A 290 -1.41 -24.69 -2.77
CA TRP A 290 -0.59 -23.62 -2.21
C TRP A 290 0.47 -24.21 -1.28
N ASP A 291 1.74 -23.90 -1.53
CA ASP A 291 2.84 -24.27 -0.64
C ASP A 291 3.03 -23.20 0.45
N PRO A 292 2.85 -23.54 1.74
CA PRO A 292 3.03 -22.59 2.84
C PRO A 292 4.40 -21.92 2.86
N ARG A 293 5.44 -22.64 2.40
CA ARG A 293 6.81 -22.11 2.31
C ARG A 293 6.95 -20.99 1.28
N ILE A 294 5.96 -20.82 0.39
CA ILE A 294 5.94 -19.77 -0.62
C ILE A 294 4.99 -18.65 -0.20
N HIS A 295 3.73 -18.92 0.14
CA HIS A 295 2.77 -17.83 0.36
C HIS A 295 2.99 -17.08 1.69
N TRP A 296 3.66 -17.70 2.67
CA TRP A 296 4.14 -17.04 3.90
C TRP A 296 5.55 -16.45 3.79
N SER A 297 6.20 -16.56 2.63
CA SER A 297 7.57 -16.08 2.41
C SER A 297 7.61 -14.59 2.04
N SER A 298 8.80 -14.12 1.65
CA SER A 298 9.04 -12.79 1.11
C SER A 298 9.95 -12.88 -0.12
N ASN A 299 10.29 -11.74 -0.72
CA ASN A 299 11.25 -11.65 -1.81
C ASN A 299 12.33 -10.61 -1.49
N SER A 300 13.43 -10.62 -2.25
CA SER A 300 14.49 -9.63 -2.11
C SER A 300 14.00 -8.21 -2.44
N GLY A 301 14.64 -7.21 -1.83
CA GLY A 301 14.24 -5.80 -1.92
C GLY A 301 13.70 -5.27 -0.59
N SER A 302 13.03 -4.13 -0.62
CA SER A 302 12.56 -3.48 0.60
C SER A 302 11.29 -4.10 1.17
N SER A 303 11.00 -3.74 2.43
CA SER A 303 9.76 -4.10 3.12
C SER A 303 8.49 -3.47 2.53
N SER A 304 8.56 -2.76 1.39
CA SER A 304 7.40 -2.27 0.65
C SER A 304 7.02 -3.16 -0.54
N GLY A 305 7.79 -4.23 -0.78
CA GLY A 305 7.58 -5.20 -1.85
C GLY A 305 8.77 -5.29 -2.80
N GLY A 306 9.61 -4.25 -2.87
CA GLY A 306 10.88 -4.29 -3.59
C GLY A 306 10.72 -4.37 -5.11
N TYR A 307 9.61 -3.90 -5.65
CA TYR A 307 9.29 -3.93 -7.08
C TYR A 307 10.37 -3.26 -7.94
N ALA A 308 10.92 -2.13 -7.48
CA ALA A 308 12.00 -1.45 -8.18
C ALA A 308 13.25 -2.34 -8.27
N TYR A 309 13.62 -3.01 -7.18
CA TYR A 309 14.76 -3.90 -7.15
C TYR A 309 14.52 -5.17 -8.00
N GLN A 310 13.32 -5.74 -7.94
CA GLN A 310 12.92 -6.92 -8.70
C GLN A 310 12.94 -6.69 -10.22
N TYR A 311 12.58 -5.49 -10.68
CA TYR A 311 12.75 -5.12 -12.09
C TYR A 311 14.22 -5.19 -12.54
N ILE A 312 15.14 -4.71 -11.70
CA ILE A 312 16.57 -4.71 -12.02
C ILE A 312 17.18 -6.10 -11.96
N LEU A 313 16.73 -6.94 -11.02
CA LEU A 313 17.11 -8.36 -11.00
C LEU A 313 16.69 -9.08 -12.28
N GLU A 314 15.48 -8.84 -12.78
CA GLU A 314 15.04 -9.46 -14.04
C GLU A 314 15.86 -8.96 -15.23
N MET A 315 16.12 -7.65 -15.28
CA MET A 315 16.97 -7.10 -16.33
C MET A 315 18.40 -7.65 -16.25
N GLN A 316 18.91 -7.96 -15.07
CA GLN A 316 20.21 -8.63 -14.88
C GLN A 316 20.17 -10.08 -15.38
N ASN A 317 19.10 -10.83 -15.09
CA ASN A 317 18.91 -12.19 -15.61
C ASN A 317 18.91 -12.22 -17.15
N LEU A 318 18.27 -11.23 -17.77
CA LEU A 318 18.24 -11.05 -19.23
C LEU A 318 19.59 -10.55 -19.81
N ASN A 319 20.49 -10.02 -18.99
CA ASN A 319 21.80 -9.51 -19.41
C ASN A 319 22.91 -10.06 -18.51
N PRO A 320 23.30 -11.35 -18.67
CA PRO A 320 24.35 -11.96 -17.86
C PRO A 320 25.69 -11.20 -17.93
N GLY A 321 26.42 -11.16 -16.81
CA GLY A 321 27.70 -10.44 -16.71
C GLY A 321 27.59 -8.96 -16.34
N THR A 322 26.36 -8.44 -16.22
CA THR A 322 26.09 -7.07 -15.75
C THR A 322 26.12 -6.97 -14.22
N LYS A 323 26.29 -5.75 -13.71
CA LYS A 323 26.35 -5.44 -12.27
C LYS A 323 25.27 -4.43 -11.89
N ILE A 324 24.63 -4.69 -10.75
CA ILE A 324 23.70 -3.75 -10.11
C ILE A 324 24.50 -2.76 -9.27
N LEU A 325 24.26 -1.47 -9.49
CA LEU A 325 24.72 -0.37 -8.64
C LEU A 325 23.54 0.18 -7.85
N GLU A 326 23.69 0.20 -6.54
CA GLU A 326 22.80 0.90 -5.63
C GLU A 326 23.37 2.29 -5.34
N ILE A 327 22.55 3.32 -5.61
CA ILE A 327 22.94 4.72 -5.49
C ILE A 327 22.01 5.36 -4.45
N PRO A 328 22.52 5.74 -3.27
CA PRO A 328 21.71 6.39 -2.27
C PRO A 328 21.25 7.77 -2.76
N GLY A 329 19.98 8.08 -2.49
CA GLY A 329 19.40 9.38 -2.77
C GLY A 329 19.82 10.45 -1.78
N LYS A 330 19.16 11.61 -1.86
CA LYS A 330 19.42 12.75 -0.96
C LYS A 330 19.08 12.46 0.50
N ASN A 331 18.28 11.43 0.76
CA ASN A 331 17.90 10.95 2.08
C ASN A 331 17.62 9.44 2.02
N SER A 332 17.49 8.78 3.17
CA SER A 332 17.31 7.33 3.30
C SER A 332 16.01 6.78 2.70
N ASN A 333 15.07 7.63 2.30
CA ASN A 333 13.80 7.19 1.68
C ASN A 333 13.86 7.21 0.14
N VAL A 334 15.03 7.43 -0.43
CA VAL A 334 15.24 7.41 -1.89
C VAL A 334 16.47 6.57 -2.18
N VAL A 335 16.30 5.55 -3.00
CA VAL A 335 17.39 4.69 -3.51
C VAL A 335 17.18 4.53 -5.00
N GLU A 336 18.25 4.62 -5.78
CA GLU A 336 18.22 4.33 -7.22
C GLU A 336 19.09 3.11 -7.51
N TYR A 337 18.55 2.19 -8.31
CA TYR A 337 19.26 1.03 -8.81
C TYR A 337 19.58 1.22 -10.29
N ARG A 338 20.81 0.92 -10.69
CA ARG A 338 21.24 0.93 -12.10
C ARG A 338 21.87 -0.39 -12.47
N LEU A 339 21.45 -0.96 -13.59
CA LEU A 339 22.13 -2.09 -14.21
C LEU A 339 23.15 -1.58 -15.23
N ILE A 340 24.42 -1.93 -15.02
CA ILE A 340 25.51 -1.52 -15.91
C ILE A 340 26.29 -2.74 -16.41
N ASP A 341 26.86 -2.62 -17.60
CA ASP A 341 27.82 -3.58 -18.13
C ASP A 341 29.25 -3.11 -17.78
N PRO A 342 29.99 -3.82 -16.90
CA PRO A 342 31.35 -3.42 -16.56
C PRO A 342 32.31 -3.58 -17.75
N ASN A 343 31.99 -4.41 -18.74
CA ASN A 343 32.83 -4.69 -19.90
C ASN A 343 32.54 -3.74 -21.07
N ASP A 344 31.41 -3.04 -21.05
CA ASP A 344 31.03 -2.06 -22.06
C ASP A 344 30.55 -0.75 -21.42
N ILE A 345 31.53 0.09 -21.05
CA ILE A 345 31.27 1.41 -20.46
C ILE A 345 30.48 2.32 -21.41
N ASN A 346 30.55 2.09 -22.73
CA ASN A 346 29.85 2.90 -23.72
C ASN A 346 28.36 2.53 -23.84
N ARG A 347 27.98 1.31 -23.45
CA ARG A 347 26.59 0.84 -23.40
C ARG A 347 25.74 1.62 -22.40
N GLY A 348 26.37 2.24 -21.40
CA GLY A 348 25.69 3.05 -20.39
C GLY A 348 24.79 2.21 -19.47
N THR A 349 23.75 2.85 -18.94
CA THR A 349 22.77 2.18 -18.06
C THR A 349 21.79 1.35 -18.89
N ILE A 350 21.78 0.03 -18.68
CA ILE A 350 20.89 -0.89 -19.39
C ILE A 350 19.45 -0.76 -18.89
N ALA A 351 19.30 -0.72 -17.56
CA ALA A 351 18.03 -0.57 -16.89
C ALA A 351 18.23 0.24 -15.60
N SER A 352 17.21 0.97 -15.19
CA SER A 352 17.25 1.73 -13.94
C SER A 352 15.88 1.84 -13.29
N SER A 353 15.86 1.81 -11.96
CA SER A 353 14.65 1.98 -11.17
C SER A 353 14.96 2.75 -9.90
N ALA A 354 13.93 3.29 -9.26
CA ALA A 354 14.09 3.96 -7.99
C ALA A 354 13.00 3.56 -7.00
N GLU A 355 13.38 3.44 -5.73
CA GLU A 355 12.46 3.43 -4.60
C GLU A 355 12.36 4.85 -4.06
N LEU A 356 11.13 5.34 -3.89
CA LEU A 356 10.85 6.68 -3.44
C LEU A 356 9.69 6.65 -2.43
N SER A 357 10.04 6.90 -1.17
CA SER A 357 9.09 6.85 -0.05
C SER A 357 8.92 8.21 0.62
N GLY A 358 7.72 8.50 1.12
CA GLY A 358 7.41 9.71 1.89
C GLY A 358 6.89 10.87 1.03
N PHE A 359 5.83 11.52 1.50
CA PHE A 359 5.14 12.58 0.74
C PHE A 359 6.02 13.73 0.26
N ARG A 360 7.01 14.17 1.04
CA ARG A 360 7.94 15.23 0.60
C ARG A 360 8.71 14.81 -0.66
N ASN A 361 9.11 13.55 -0.76
CA ASN A 361 9.79 13.03 -1.94
C ASN A 361 8.81 12.91 -3.11
N ILE A 362 7.56 12.51 -2.86
CA ILE A 362 6.49 12.46 -3.87
C ILE A 362 6.22 13.84 -4.45
N GLN A 363 6.06 14.87 -3.62
CA GLN A 363 5.89 16.25 -4.08
C GLN A 363 7.07 16.72 -4.95
N ASN A 364 8.29 16.33 -4.61
CA ASN A 364 9.47 16.63 -5.43
C ASN A 364 9.45 15.87 -6.76
N MET A 365 9.03 14.60 -6.76
CA MET A 365 8.85 13.80 -7.97
C MET A 365 7.85 14.46 -8.91
N VAL A 366 6.65 14.73 -8.41
CA VAL A 366 5.57 15.41 -9.13
C VAL A 366 6.08 16.70 -9.78
N ARG A 367 6.72 17.59 -9.01
CA ARG A 367 7.30 18.84 -9.54
C ARG A 367 8.31 18.61 -10.67
N ASN A 368 9.08 17.53 -10.65
CA ASN A 368 10.07 17.25 -11.69
C ASN A 368 9.44 16.61 -12.94
N LEU A 369 8.43 15.76 -12.77
CA LEU A 369 7.70 15.14 -13.87
C LEU A 369 6.79 16.16 -14.58
N ASP A 370 6.10 17.03 -13.83
CA ASP A 370 5.25 18.11 -14.36
C ASP A 370 6.07 19.12 -15.18
N ARG A 371 7.26 19.50 -14.69
CA ARG A 371 8.15 20.45 -15.40
C ARG A 371 8.66 19.92 -16.73
N LYS A 372 8.76 18.58 -16.90
CA LYS A 372 9.12 17.96 -18.19
C LYS A 372 7.94 17.91 -19.15
N SER A 373 6.71 17.71 -18.64
CA SER A 373 5.47 17.87 -19.43
C SER A 373 5.39 19.27 -20.08
N ILE A 374 5.72 20.33 -19.32
CA ILE A 374 5.71 21.71 -19.83
C ILE A 374 6.79 21.98 -20.90
N LYS A 375 7.93 21.27 -20.88
CA LYS A 375 9.01 21.47 -21.87
C LYS A 375 8.75 20.80 -23.22
N ASN A 376 7.85 19.82 -23.29
CA ASN A 376 7.46 19.20 -24.55
C ASN A 376 6.42 20.03 -25.32
N ASN A 377 5.79 21.02 -24.68
CA ASN A 377 5.01 22.07 -25.35
C ASN A 377 5.87 23.34 -25.56
N GLY A 378 6.78 23.26 -26.53
CA GLY A 378 7.34 24.40 -27.27
C GLY A 378 7.86 25.61 -26.46
N ALA A 379 9.11 25.56 -25.99
CA ALA A 379 10.02 26.73 -26.02
C ALA A 379 11.43 26.39 -25.51
N LYS A 380 12.43 26.53 -26.39
CA LYS A 380 13.84 26.69 -25.98
C LYS A 380 13.97 28.03 -25.23
N ARG A 381 14.17 28.02 -23.91
CA ARG A 381 14.73 29.18 -23.19
C ARG A 381 16.07 28.83 -22.57
N LYS A 382 17.13 29.45 -23.12
CA LYS A 382 18.47 29.52 -22.56
C LYS A 382 18.39 30.30 -21.25
N ILE A 383 18.78 29.68 -20.13
CA ILE A 383 19.02 30.37 -18.87
C ILE A 383 20.50 30.18 -18.53
N GLN A 384 21.27 31.28 -18.55
CA GLN A 384 22.63 31.35 -18.04
C GLN A 384 22.61 31.17 -16.51
N VAL A 385 23.43 30.26 -16.00
CA VAL A 385 23.59 30.04 -14.56
C VAL A 385 24.75 30.87 -14.03
N LEU A 386 24.45 31.78 -13.10
CA LEU A 386 25.43 32.50 -12.30
C LEU A 386 26.12 31.53 -11.32
N ARG A 387 27.46 31.55 -11.34
CA ARG A 387 28.37 30.82 -10.44
C ARG A 387 28.02 31.05 -8.97
N LYS A 388 28.00 29.98 -8.16
CA LYS A 388 28.13 30.08 -6.69
C LYS A 388 29.28 29.19 -6.17
N ARG A 389 29.98 29.77 -5.20
CA ARG A 389 31.32 29.49 -4.64
C ARG A 389 31.53 28.09 -4.05
N ASN A 390 32.77 27.61 -4.18
CA ASN A 390 33.34 26.43 -3.51
C ASN A 390 33.41 26.61 -1.98
N THR A 391 33.09 25.55 -1.24
CA THR A 391 33.65 25.28 0.09
C THR A 391 34.15 23.84 0.13
N SER A 392 35.39 23.72 0.57
CA SER A 392 36.24 22.53 0.59
C SER A 392 36.16 21.80 1.92
N THR A 393 36.06 20.47 1.90
CA THR A 393 36.72 19.62 2.91
C THR A 393 36.99 18.23 2.34
N GLN A 394 38.24 17.78 2.55
CA GLN A 394 38.87 16.57 2.02
C GLN A 394 38.40 15.29 2.72
N MET A 395 38.37 14.16 2.00
CA MET A 395 38.93 12.87 2.46
C MET A 395 39.38 12.01 1.26
N GLN A 396 40.41 11.20 1.50
CA GLN A 396 41.40 10.55 0.60
C GLN A 396 40.82 9.51 -0.38
N LYS A 397 41.14 9.53 -1.69
CA LYS A 397 42.33 8.97 -2.41
C LYS A 397 42.50 7.44 -2.35
N LEU A 398 42.05 6.77 -3.41
CA LEU A 398 42.70 5.62 -4.03
C LEU A 398 42.96 6.00 -5.49
N SER A 399 44.23 5.92 -5.90
CA SER A 399 44.73 6.42 -7.19
C SER A 399 45.00 5.28 -8.16
N LEU A 400 44.40 5.36 -9.36
CA LEU A 400 44.90 4.74 -10.58
C LEU A 400 44.80 5.78 -11.72
N SER A 401 45.98 6.19 -12.20
CA SER A 401 46.29 6.99 -13.39
C SER A 401 45.92 6.24 -14.68
N ASN A 402 45.63 6.79 -15.86
CA ASN A 402 45.69 8.15 -16.43
C ASN A 402 44.77 8.18 -17.67
N ASN A 403 43.68 8.96 -17.63
CA ASN A 403 43.05 9.69 -18.74
C ASN A 403 41.69 10.22 -18.27
N SER A 404 41.68 11.35 -17.55
CA SER A 404 40.51 11.80 -16.78
C SER A 404 40.22 13.29 -17.00
N ASN A 405 39.42 13.60 -18.03
CA ASN A 405 38.69 14.88 -18.09
C ASN A 405 37.16 14.69 -18.22
N ALA A 406 36.65 13.46 -18.03
CA ALA A 406 35.21 13.18 -17.96
C ALA A 406 34.78 12.30 -16.76
N ILE A 407 35.72 11.80 -15.95
CA ILE A 407 35.44 10.77 -14.94
C ILE A 407 35.87 11.29 -13.58
N ASN A 408 34.89 11.77 -12.80
CA ASN A 408 34.86 11.95 -11.33
C ASN A 408 33.76 12.95 -10.93
N LYS A 409 32.59 12.89 -11.56
CA LYS A 409 31.37 13.36 -10.88
C LYS A 409 30.87 12.19 -10.04
N PRO A 410 30.56 12.40 -8.74
CA PRO A 410 29.90 11.36 -7.96
C PRO A 410 28.63 10.95 -8.71
N LEU A 411 28.36 9.65 -8.77
CA LEU A 411 27.08 9.13 -9.27
C LEU A 411 26.00 9.66 -8.33
N VAL A 412 25.22 10.63 -8.81
CA VAL A 412 24.10 11.19 -8.06
C VAL A 412 22.83 10.50 -8.51
N ALA A 413 22.01 10.08 -7.54
CA ALA A 413 20.69 9.56 -7.83
C ALA A 413 19.81 10.65 -8.47
N ASP A 414 19.18 10.32 -9.58
CA ASP A 414 18.18 11.10 -10.29
C ASP A 414 16.96 10.19 -10.57
N PRO A 415 16.15 9.89 -9.53
CA PRO A 415 15.06 8.92 -9.62
C PRO A 415 13.99 9.31 -10.66
N TYR A 416 14.03 10.53 -11.22
CA TYR A 416 13.06 11.03 -12.21
C TYR A 416 13.49 10.79 -13.66
N LYS A 417 14.59 10.05 -13.84
CA LYS A 417 15.12 9.60 -15.13
C LYS A 417 15.29 8.08 -15.20
N THR A 418 14.74 7.37 -14.22
CA THR A 418 14.74 5.91 -14.24
C THR A 418 13.63 5.39 -15.16
N ASP A 419 13.68 4.09 -15.46
CA ASP A 419 12.63 3.42 -16.23
C ASP A 419 11.35 3.27 -15.38
N TYR A 420 11.53 3.05 -14.08
CA TYR A 420 10.47 2.77 -13.14
C TYR A 420 10.72 3.44 -11.78
N ILE A 421 9.65 3.87 -11.12
CA ILE A 421 9.67 4.41 -9.76
C ILE A 421 8.64 3.65 -8.91
N GLU A 422 9.12 2.96 -7.88
CA GLU A 422 8.31 2.43 -6.79
C GLU A 422 8.03 3.55 -5.80
N VAL A 423 6.75 3.90 -5.63
CA VAL A 423 6.30 5.06 -4.87
C VAL A 423 5.51 4.61 -3.64
N ASN A 424 5.96 5.03 -2.46
CA ASN A 424 5.29 4.76 -1.19
C ASN A 424 4.95 6.06 -0.44
N ALA A 425 3.71 6.18 0.02
CA ALA A 425 3.20 7.34 0.75
C ALA A 425 3.96 7.62 2.06
N SER A 426 4.12 6.56 2.86
CA SER A 426 4.73 6.63 4.19
C SER A 426 6.25 6.74 4.10
N PRO A 427 6.89 7.61 4.90
CA PRO A 427 8.34 7.58 5.08
C PRO A 427 8.78 6.20 5.61
N GLY A 428 9.82 5.61 5.03
CA GLY A 428 10.23 4.22 5.33
C GLY A 428 9.37 3.15 4.67
N GLY A 429 8.32 3.52 3.92
CA GLY A 429 7.47 2.58 3.22
C GLY A 429 6.43 1.88 4.11
N CYS A 430 5.97 0.70 3.69
CA CYS A 430 4.85 -0.01 4.34
C CYS A 430 5.14 -0.46 5.78
N ILE A 431 6.40 -0.63 6.16
CA ILE A 431 6.80 -1.01 7.53
C ILE A 431 6.57 0.11 8.56
N ASN A 432 6.27 1.31 8.09
CA ASN A 432 5.87 2.46 8.89
C ASN A 432 4.48 2.96 8.45
N GLY A 433 3.61 2.04 8.00
CA GLY A 433 2.23 2.33 7.64
C GLY A 433 1.40 2.72 8.88
N GLY A 434 0.43 3.61 8.70
CA GLY A 434 -0.36 4.16 9.82
C GLY A 434 -1.20 3.14 10.58
N GLY A 435 -1.50 1.98 9.96
CA GLY A 435 -2.27 0.90 10.57
C GLY A 435 -1.45 -0.02 11.48
N LEU A 436 -0.12 0.03 11.41
CA LEU A 436 0.75 -0.76 12.26
C LEU A 436 0.72 -0.29 13.72
N ILE A 437 1.04 -1.20 14.63
CA ILE A 437 1.08 -0.91 16.07
C ILE A 437 2.31 -0.03 16.34
N ASN A 438 2.06 1.16 16.87
CA ASN A 438 3.11 2.10 17.23
C ASN A 438 2.57 3.07 18.28
N ASN A 439 2.92 2.81 19.54
CA ASN A 439 2.49 3.61 20.69
C ASN A 439 3.42 4.80 20.96
N GLU A 440 4.49 4.96 20.18
CA GLU A 440 5.47 6.03 20.38
C GLU A 440 4.95 7.37 19.87
N GLN A 441 4.93 8.40 20.72
CA GLN A 441 4.53 9.75 20.31
C GLN A 441 5.68 10.52 19.64
N SER A 442 6.92 10.15 19.93
CA SER A 442 8.11 10.82 19.39
C SER A 442 8.41 10.40 17.96
N THR A 443 8.46 11.36 17.04
CA THR A 443 8.81 11.11 15.64
C THR A 443 10.19 10.45 15.45
N VAL A 444 11.13 10.67 16.38
CA VAL A 444 12.46 10.05 16.36
C VAL A 444 12.34 8.58 16.73
N ARG A 445 11.60 8.25 17.78
CA ARG A 445 11.39 6.86 18.23
C ARG A 445 10.54 6.07 17.23
N LYS A 446 9.52 6.69 16.63
CA LYS A 446 8.76 6.09 15.52
C LYS A 446 9.69 5.65 14.37
N ARG A 447 10.65 6.49 14.00
CA ARG A 447 11.63 6.14 12.95
C ARG A 447 12.60 5.04 13.38
N ALA A 448 13.03 5.05 14.64
CA ALA A 448 13.89 4.00 15.17
C ALA A 448 13.18 2.64 15.16
N LEU A 449 11.93 2.59 15.63
CA LEU A 449 11.10 1.39 15.57
C LEU A 449 10.90 0.91 14.12
N ALA A 450 10.57 1.82 13.20
CA ALA A 450 10.44 1.45 11.78
C ALA A 450 11.72 0.85 11.19
N GLN A 451 12.90 1.35 11.59
CA GLN A 451 14.18 0.78 11.18
C GLN A 451 14.39 -0.62 11.78
N GLU A 452 14.11 -0.79 13.07
CA GLU A 452 14.21 -2.09 13.75
C GLU A 452 13.29 -3.15 13.12
N LEU A 453 12.03 -2.80 12.85
CA LEU A 453 11.08 -3.68 12.18
C LEU A 453 11.51 -3.99 10.73
N SER A 454 12.16 -3.03 10.04
CA SER A 454 12.74 -3.25 8.72
C SER A 454 13.91 -4.23 8.76
N ASP A 455 14.79 -4.11 9.76
CA ASP A 455 15.91 -5.04 9.96
C ASP A 455 15.40 -6.45 10.31
N LYS A 456 14.32 -6.56 11.10
CA LYS A 456 13.62 -7.81 11.40
C LYS A 456 13.03 -8.40 10.12
N TYR A 457 12.34 -7.59 9.30
CA TYR A 457 11.81 -8.01 7.99
C TYR A 457 12.85 -8.68 7.11
N SER A 458 14.02 -8.06 6.95
CA SER A 458 15.07 -8.58 6.06
C SER A 458 15.70 -9.89 6.54
N LYS A 459 15.53 -10.26 7.81
CA LYS A 459 16.15 -11.45 8.41
C LYS A 459 15.17 -12.59 8.69
N SER A 460 13.88 -12.28 8.83
CA SER A 460 12.91 -13.22 9.36
C SER A 460 12.14 -14.05 8.32
N PHE A 461 12.14 -13.65 7.05
CA PHE A 461 11.40 -14.37 6.02
C PHE A 461 12.32 -15.16 5.09
N ASN A 462 11.90 -16.38 4.75
CA ASN A 462 12.45 -17.09 3.61
C ASN A 462 12.23 -16.26 2.34
N LEU A 463 13.24 -16.24 1.46
CA LEU A 463 13.17 -15.51 0.21
C LEU A 463 12.83 -16.45 -0.94
N VAL A 464 11.84 -16.07 -1.74
CA VAL A 464 11.48 -16.73 -3.00
C VAL A 464 11.82 -15.85 -4.19
N ASP A 465 11.95 -16.48 -5.36
CA ASP A 465 12.01 -15.79 -6.64
C ASP A 465 10.58 -15.48 -7.12
N PRO A 466 10.12 -14.21 -7.01
CA PRO A 466 8.75 -13.86 -7.34
C PRO A 466 8.47 -13.96 -8.84
N ILE A 467 9.49 -13.90 -9.70
CA ILE A 467 9.33 -13.90 -11.15
C ILE A 467 9.01 -15.30 -11.63
N LYS A 468 9.82 -16.28 -11.24
CA LYS A 468 9.58 -17.68 -11.55
C LYS A 468 8.23 -18.13 -10.98
N MET A 469 7.97 -17.84 -9.71
CA MET A 469 6.73 -18.24 -9.05
C MET A 469 5.51 -17.52 -9.63
N GLY A 470 5.63 -16.24 -9.95
CA GLY A 470 4.54 -15.45 -10.55
C GLY A 470 4.13 -15.96 -11.92
N ARG A 471 5.09 -16.30 -12.80
CA ARG A 471 4.80 -16.89 -14.12
C ARG A 471 4.13 -18.26 -14.00
N MET A 472 4.62 -19.11 -13.08
CA MET A 472 3.97 -20.40 -12.80
C MET A 472 2.53 -20.25 -12.30
N LEU A 473 2.27 -19.22 -11.48
CA LEU A 473 0.91 -18.92 -11.03
C LEU A 473 0.03 -18.40 -12.15
N ASP A 474 0.56 -17.55 -13.03
CA ASP A 474 -0.22 -17.01 -14.15
C ASP A 474 -0.67 -18.14 -15.10
N GLU A 475 0.21 -19.10 -15.39
CA GLU A 475 -0.08 -20.28 -16.23
C GLU A 475 -1.12 -21.23 -15.63
N THR A 476 -1.19 -21.31 -14.31
CA THR A 476 -2.07 -22.25 -13.59
C THR A 476 -3.35 -21.61 -13.08
N SER A 477 -3.41 -20.29 -13.03
CA SER A 477 -4.59 -19.55 -12.60
C SER A 477 -5.75 -19.81 -13.56
N LYS A 478 -6.94 -20.06 -13.01
CA LYS A 478 -8.19 -20.16 -13.80
C LYS A 478 -8.68 -18.79 -14.27
N SER A 479 -7.84 -17.75 -14.16
CA SER A 479 -8.19 -16.33 -14.22
C SER A 479 -8.53 -15.81 -15.63
N GLY A 480 -8.83 -16.69 -16.58
CA GLY A 480 -9.32 -16.30 -17.91
C GLY A 480 -10.56 -15.39 -17.86
N SER A 481 -11.23 -15.27 -16.70
CA SER A 481 -12.38 -14.40 -16.45
C SER A 481 -12.08 -13.07 -15.75
N ARG A 482 -10.89 -12.84 -15.16
CA ARG A 482 -10.60 -11.62 -14.37
C ARG A 482 -9.25 -10.98 -14.73
N PRO A 483 -9.24 -9.70 -15.16
CA PRO A 483 -7.98 -9.00 -15.35
C PRO A 483 -7.35 -8.68 -14.00
N TYR A 484 -6.07 -9.05 -13.81
CA TYR A 484 -5.25 -8.54 -12.69
C TYR A 484 -4.77 -7.11 -12.96
N GLU A 485 -5.67 -6.28 -13.49
CA GLU A 485 -5.40 -4.90 -13.87
C GLU A 485 -6.38 -3.93 -13.20
N TYR A 486 -5.89 -2.73 -12.90
CA TYR A 486 -6.73 -1.61 -12.45
C TYR A 486 -7.18 -0.75 -13.63
N GLU A 487 -8.27 -0.03 -13.43
CA GLU A 487 -8.72 1.07 -14.27
C GLU A 487 -8.59 2.38 -13.49
N PHE A 488 -7.64 3.24 -13.87
CA PHE A 488 -7.42 4.51 -13.20
C PHE A 488 -8.22 5.63 -13.86
N HIS A 489 -8.83 6.48 -13.05
CA HIS A 489 -9.63 7.60 -13.52
C HIS A 489 -9.04 8.92 -13.02
N ALA A 490 -8.58 9.74 -13.95
CA ALA A 490 -8.23 11.12 -13.66
C ALA A 490 -9.51 11.92 -13.39
N VAL A 491 -9.64 12.50 -12.19
CA VAL A 491 -10.73 13.44 -11.92
C VAL A 491 -10.47 14.69 -12.76
N GLU A 492 -11.44 15.07 -13.59
CA GLU A 492 -11.38 16.33 -14.31
C GLU A 492 -11.36 17.47 -13.28
N GLN A 493 -10.22 18.15 -13.17
CA GLN A 493 -10.15 19.39 -12.44
C GLN A 493 -10.84 20.43 -13.32
N ASP A 494 -12.00 20.93 -12.89
CA ASP A 494 -12.56 22.16 -13.44
C ASP A 494 -11.40 23.16 -13.51
N GLN A 495 -11.11 23.66 -14.71
CA GLN A 495 -10.08 24.68 -14.88
C GLN A 495 -10.41 25.78 -13.88
N GLU A 496 -9.59 25.93 -12.83
CA GLU A 496 -9.64 27.10 -11.96
C GLU A 496 -9.65 28.29 -12.91
N LYS A 497 -10.81 28.95 -13.03
CA LYS A 497 -10.86 30.27 -13.63
C LYS A 497 -9.86 31.06 -12.83
N ASP A 498 -8.76 31.45 -13.46
CA ASP A 498 -7.78 32.38 -12.93
C ASP A 498 -8.56 33.60 -12.42
N LEU A 499 -8.92 33.57 -11.13
CA LEU A 499 -9.46 34.70 -10.41
C LEU A 499 -8.25 35.59 -10.19
N VAL A 500 -7.96 36.38 -11.23
CA VAL A 500 -7.08 37.53 -11.14
C VAL A 500 -7.58 38.34 -9.95
N THR A 501 -6.84 38.31 -8.85
CA THR A 501 -7.06 39.19 -7.72
C THR A 501 -6.66 40.58 -8.22
N VAL A 502 -7.62 41.29 -8.79
CA VAL A 502 -7.47 42.70 -9.14
C VAL A 502 -7.32 43.42 -7.80
N GLY A 503 -6.17 44.03 -7.59
CA GLY A 503 -5.82 44.66 -6.32
C GLY A 503 -6.83 45.72 -5.90
N ASN A 504 -7.24 45.67 -4.64
CA ASN A 504 -7.82 46.83 -3.99
C ASN A 504 -6.68 47.73 -3.51
N THR A 505 -6.40 48.75 -4.31
CA THR A 505 -5.89 50.02 -3.81
C THR A 505 -7.04 50.82 -3.20
N TRP A 506 -6.81 51.28 -1.97
CA TRP A 506 -7.59 52.19 -1.11
C TRP A 506 -8.71 51.58 -0.27
#